data_AF-A0A2G6FK11-F1
#
_entry.id   AF-A0A2G6FK11-F1
#
_cell.length_a   1.000
_cell.length_b   1.000
_cell.length_c   1.000
_cell.angle_alpha   90.00
_cell.angle_beta   90.00
_cell.angle_gamma   90.00
#
_symmetry.space_group_name_H-M   'P 1'
#
loop_
_entity.id
_entity.type
_entity.pdbx_description
1 polymer ?
#
loop_
_entity_poly.entity_id
_entity_poly.type
_entity_poly.pdbx_seq_one_letter_code
_entity_poly.pdbx_strand_id
1 'polypeptide(L)' 'IHDVALAKRYTSRIIGLSKGNIVYDDIPENLSNEHLKEIYGGEDWLQ' A
#
# COMPACT_ATOMS: atom_id res chain seq x y z
N ILE A 1 -1.74 8.12 -4.77
CA ILE A 1 -2.09 8.77 -3.50
C ILE A 1 -0.91 8.52 -2.56
N HIS A 2 -0.33 9.54 -1.95
CA HIS A 2 0.82 9.34 -1.04
C HIS A 2 0.38 9.19 0.42
N ASP A 3 -0.88 9.47 0.72
CA ASP A 3 -1.45 9.30 2.05
C ASP A 3 -2.09 7.91 2.20
N VAL A 4 -1.34 7.00 2.81
CA VAL A 4 -1.78 5.62 3.09
C VAL A 4 -2.93 5.59 4.09
N ALA A 5 -2.97 6.50 5.07
CA ALA A 5 -4.01 6.53 6.10
C ALA A 5 -5.37 6.90 5.49
N LEU A 6 -5.39 7.86 4.57
CA LEU A 6 -6.58 8.23 3.82
C LEU A 6 -7.05 7.08 2.93
N ALA A 7 -6.12 6.42 2.23
CA ALA A 7 -6.45 5.27 1.39
C ALA A 7 -7.10 4.14 2.20
N LYS A 8 -6.56 3.82 3.38
CA LYS A 8 -7.14 2.80 4.27
C LYS A 8 -8.55 3.15 4.73
N ARG A 9 -8.85 4.43 4.95
CA ARG A 9 -10.14 4.87 5.53
C ARG A 9 -11.28 4.92 4.52
N TYR A 10 -10.99 5.22 3.25
CA TYR A 10 -12.03 5.59 2.29
C TYR A 10 -12.14 4.65 1.08
N THR A 11 -11.30 3.63 0.98
CA THR A 11 -11.33 2.69 -0.15
C THR A 11 -11.86 1.33 0.27
N SER A 12 -12.48 0.60 -0.65
CA SER A 12 -12.91 -0.78 -0.42
C SER A 12 -11.90 -1.81 -0.97
N ARG A 13 -10.89 -1.34 -1.70
CA ARG A 13 -9.84 -2.16 -2.35
C ARG A 13 -8.61 -1.30 -2.59
N ILE A 14 -7.44 -1.87 -2.33
CA ILE A 14 -6.14 -1.25 -2.56
C ILE A 14 -5.34 -2.14 -3.50
N ILE A 15 -4.79 -1.54 -4.56
CA ILE A 15 -3.85 -2.18 -5.48
C ILE A 15 -2.49 -1.51 -5.30
N GLY A 16 -1.52 -2.28 -4.82
CA GLY A 16 -0.14 -1.88 -4.64
C GLY A 16 0.73 -2.37 -5.80
N LEU A 17 1.54 -1.47 -6.35
CA LEU A 17 2.41 -1.73 -7.49
C LEU A 17 3.87 -1.54 -7.09
N SER A 18 4.74 -2.45 -7.54
CA SER A 18 6.19 -2.33 -7.39
C SER A 18 6.89 -2.87 -8.64
N LYS A 19 7.90 -2.14 -9.14
CA LYS A 19 8.69 -2.51 -10.34
C LYS A 19 7.83 -2.90 -11.56
N GLY A 20 6.68 -2.23 -11.75
CA GLY A 20 5.76 -2.52 -12.86
C GLY A 20 4.86 -3.75 -12.66
N ASN A 21 4.85 -4.35 -11.48
CA ASN A 21 4.02 -5.52 -11.14
C ASN A 21 3.06 -5.20 -10.00
N ILE A 22 1.91 -5.87 -9.97
CA ILE A 22 1.00 -5.86 -8.82
C ILE A 22 1.61 -6.76 -7.75
N VAL A 23 1.89 -6.17 -6.59
CA VAL A 23 2.43 -6.88 -5.41
C VAL A 23 1.42 -6.95 -4.27
N TYR A 24 0.34 -6.16 -4.35
CA TYR A 24 -0.75 -6.21 -3.40
C TYR A 24 -2.07 -5.90 -4.11
N ASP A 25 -3.13 -6.65 -3.79
CA ASP A 25 -4.47 -6.44 -4.34
C ASP A 25 -5.50 -7.03 -3.38
N ASP A 26 -5.91 -6.23 -2.38
CA ASP A 26 -6.84 -6.68 -1.34
C ASP A 26 -7.53 -5.50 -0.63
N ILE A 27 -8.36 -5.79 0.38
CA ILE A 27 -9.05 -4.82 1.23
C ILE A 27 -8.07 -4.05 2.13
N PRO A 28 -8.37 -2.77 2.45
CA PRO A 28 -7.48 -1.92 3.25
C PRO A 28 -7.14 -2.47 4.64
N GLU A 29 -8.02 -3.28 5.23
CA GLU A 29 -7.84 -3.91 6.54
C GLU A 29 -6.68 -4.91 6.55
N ASN A 30 -6.39 -5.54 5.41
CA ASN A 30 -5.29 -6.50 5.24
C ASN A 30 -3.95 -5.83 4.88
N LEU A 31 -3.91 -4.49 4.74
CA LEU A 31 -2.70 -3.79 4.35
C LEU A 31 -1.74 -3.67 5.55
N SER A 32 -0.72 -4.53 5.58
CA SER A 32 0.31 -4.57 6.61
C SER A 32 1.51 -3.68 6.28
N ASN A 33 2.39 -3.48 7.27
CA ASN A 33 3.66 -2.76 7.05
C ASN A 33 4.60 -3.51 6.09
N GLU A 34 4.51 -4.84 6.01
CA GLU A 34 5.30 -5.64 5.07
C GLU A 34 4.84 -5.39 3.63
N HIS A 35 3.53 -5.32 3.38
CA HIS A 35 3.00 -4.95 2.06
C HIS A 35 3.44 -3.54 1.66
N LEU A 36 3.43 -2.59 2.61
CA LEU A 36 3.91 -1.23 2.35
C LEU A 36 5.41 -1.21 2.02
N LYS A 37 6.24 -2.00 2.70
CA LYS A 37 7.66 -2.16 2.37
C LYS A 37 7.86 -2.73 0.96
N GLU A 38 7.01 -3.66 0.52
CA GLU A 38 7.11 -4.25 -0.82
C GLU A 38 6.65 -3.28 -1.93
N ILE A 39 5.58 -2.52 -1.67
CA ILE A 39 5.06 -1.49 -2.59
C ILE A 39 6.07 -0.35 -2.77
N TYR A 40 6.64 0.15 -1.67
CA TYR A 40 7.51 1.33 -1.68
C TYR A 40 9.02 1.01 -1.72
N GLY A 41 9.41 -0.26 -1.57
CA GLY A 41 10.81 -0.70 -1.67
C GLY A 41 11.70 -0.28 -0.49
N GLY A 42 11.14 0.09 0.66
CA GLY A 42 11.87 0.59 1.83
C GLY A 42 10.97 1.20 2.90
N GLU A 43 11.53 1.97 3.84
CA GLU A 43 10.79 2.69 4.91
C GLU A 43 10.53 4.17 4.57
N ASP A 44 10.89 4.62 3.37
CA ASP A 44 10.82 6.03 2.92
C ASP A 44 9.37 6.58 2.83
N TRP A 45 8.36 5.71 2.91
CA TRP A 45 6.93 6.08 2.87
C TRP A 45 6.37 6.59 4.21
N LEU A 46 7.17 6.61 5.27
CA LEU A 46 6.78 7.11 6.60
C LEU A 46 6.84 8.65 6.74
N GLN A 47 7.17 9.37 5.65
CA GLN A 47 7.44 10.81 5.66
C GLN A 47 6.22 11.68 5.30
#